data_AF-A0A6B3I733-F1
#
_entry.id   AF-A0A6B3I733-F1
#
_cell.length_a   1.000
_cell.length_b   1.000
_cell.length_c   1.000
_cell.angle_alpha   90.00
_cell.angle_beta   90.00
_cell.angle_gamma   90.00
#
_symmetry.space_group_name_H-M   'P 1'
#
loop_
_entity.id
_entity.type
_entity.pdbx_description
1 polymer ?
#
loop_
_entity_poly.entity_id
_entity_poly.type
_entity_poly.pdbx_seq_one_letter_code
_entity_poly.pdbx_strand_id
1 'polypeptide(L)'
;AQPVLFAHHALAHVQSLSRDAERLRQWDERTAVSPYGSGALAGSSLGLDPEAVAADLGFENGSVANSIDGTASRDFVAEFAFIT
;
A
#
# COMPACT_ATOMS: atom_id res chain seq x y z
N ALA A 1 28.93 29.51 4.26
CA ALA A 1 27.71 29.16 5.00
C ALA A 1 27.21 30.39 5.78
N GLN A 2 25.95 30.42 6.19
CA GLN A 2 25.36 31.52 6.96
C GLN A 2 24.88 31.02 8.33
N PRO A 3 24.81 31.88 9.36
CA PRO A 3 24.22 31.50 10.65
C PRO A 3 22.75 31.09 10.50
N VAL A 4 22.38 29.98 11.14
CA VAL A 4 20.99 29.49 11.19
C VAL A 4 20.63 29.08 12.62
N LEU A 5 19.34 29.13 12.95
CA LEU A 5 18.85 28.61 14.23
C LEU A 5 18.99 27.09 14.27
N PHE A 6 19.36 26.55 15.43
CA PHE A 6 19.33 25.10 15.65
C PHE A 6 17.94 24.52 15.34
N ALA A 7 16.87 25.20 15.73
CA ALA A 7 15.50 24.79 15.43
C ALA A 7 15.24 24.69 13.91
N HIS A 8 15.82 25.58 13.11
CA HIS A 8 15.66 25.54 11.65
C HIS A 8 16.34 24.31 11.05
N HIS A 9 17.53 23.96 11.54
CA HIS A 9 18.24 22.76 11.14
C HIS A 9 17.50 21.48 11.58
N ALA A 10 17.01 21.44 12.82
CA ALA A 10 16.24 20.30 13.33
C ALA A 10 14.94 20.08 12.52
N LEU A 11 14.20 21.16 12.23
CA LEU A 11 12.97 21.07 11.45
C LEU A 11 13.22 20.64 9.99
N ALA A 12 14.40 20.88 9.42
CA ALA A 12 14.74 20.35 8.10
C ALA A 12 14.67 18.81 8.05
N HIS A 13 15.06 18.12 9.12
CA HIS A 13 14.92 16.66 9.23
C HIS A 13 13.46 16.24 9.40
N VAL A 14 12.68 16.99 10.20
CA VAL A 14 11.24 16.75 10.36
C VAL A 14 10.52 16.82 9.01
N GLN A 15 10.88 17.77 8.15
CA GLN A 15 10.28 17.88 6.81
C GLN A 15 10.50 16.62 5.95
N SER A 16 11.67 15.99 6.04
CA SER A 16 11.93 14.73 5.34
C SER A 16 11.10 13.58 5.93
N LEU A 17 11.11 13.41 7.25
CA LEU A 17 10.33 12.38 7.93
C LEU A 17 8.82 12.52 7.70
N SER A 18 8.31 13.75 7.65
CA SER A 18 6.90 14.01 7.33
C SER A 18 6.52 13.56 5.92
N ARG A 19 7.43 13.67 4.94
CA ARG A 19 7.20 13.14 3.58
C ARG A 19 7.22 11.61 3.58
N ASP A 20 8.07 10.99 4.39
CA ASP A 20 8.09 9.52 4.49
C ASP A 20 6.81 8.99 5.14
N ALA A 21 6.33 9.65 6.20
CA ALA A 21 5.04 9.35 6.81
C ALA A 21 3.87 9.52 5.83
N GLU A 22 3.92 10.54 4.98
CA GLU A 22 2.92 10.74 3.94
C GLU A 22 2.96 9.63 2.88
N ARG A 23 4.15 9.20 2.44
CA ARG A 23 4.30 8.08 1.53
C ARG A 23 3.72 6.79 2.10
N LEU A 24 3.94 6.52 3.39
CA LEU A 24 3.37 5.35 4.07
C LEU A 24 1.83 5.38 4.05
N ARG A 25 1.20 6.53 4.27
CA ARG A 25 -0.27 6.67 4.19
C ARG A 25 -0.79 6.41 2.79
N GLN A 26 -0.11 6.96 1.79
CA GLN A 26 -0.49 6.78 0.39
C GLN A 26 -0.28 5.32 -0.08
N TRP A 27 0.74 4.65 0.45
CA TRP A 27 0.99 3.23 0.21
C TRP A 27 -0.10 2.35 0.82
N ASP A 28 -0.49 2.64 2.06
CA ASP A 28 -1.58 1.93 2.76
C ASP A 28 -2.88 2.00 1.93
N GLU A 29 -3.26 3.19 1.47
CA GLU A 29 -4.44 3.38 0.63
C GLU A 29 -4.35 2.58 -0.69
N ARG A 30 -3.23 2.67 -1.43
CA ARG A 30 -3.05 1.92 -2.68
C ARG A 30 -3.07 0.41 -2.50
N THR A 31 -2.61 -0.09 -1.35
CA THR A 31 -2.43 -1.51 -1.09
C THR A 31 -3.60 -2.15 -0.35
N ALA A 32 -4.61 -1.36 0.01
CA ALA A 32 -5.88 -1.79 0.59
C ALA A 32 -6.82 -2.50 -0.42
N VAL A 33 -6.27 -3.35 -1.31
CA VAL A 33 -7.00 -4.18 -2.28
C VAL A 33 -6.74 -5.66 -2.02
N SER A 34 -7.80 -6.47 -1.89
CA SER A 34 -7.71 -7.89 -1.56
C SER A 34 -7.41 -8.75 -2.80
N PRO A 35 -6.37 -9.61 -2.78
CA PRO A 35 -6.16 -10.62 -3.81
C PRO A 35 -7.02 -11.89 -3.59
N TYR A 36 -7.78 -11.97 -2.50
CA TYR A 36 -8.56 -13.16 -2.15
C TYR A 36 -9.62 -13.45 -3.22
N GLY A 37 -9.78 -14.73 -3.57
CA GLY A 37 -10.65 -15.15 -4.66
C GLY A 37 -9.95 -15.32 -6.01
N SER A 38 -8.69 -14.90 -6.14
CA SER A 38 -7.90 -15.08 -7.37
C SER A 38 -7.50 -16.53 -7.67
N GLY A 39 -7.64 -17.45 -6.70
CA GLY A 39 -7.23 -18.85 -6.85
C GLY A 39 -5.72 -18.97 -7.11
N ALA A 40 -5.33 -19.92 -7.97
CA ALA A 40 -3.93 -20.06 -8.37
C ALA A 40 -3.46 -18.93 -9.31
N LEU A 41 -4.33 -18.50 -10.24
CA LEU A 41 -4.12 -17.38 -11.17
C LEU A 41 -5.37 -16.98 -11.98
N ALA A 42 -6.38 -17.85 -12.10
CA ALA A 42 -7.50 -17.69 -13.04
C ALA A 42 -8.86 -17.46 -12.34
N GLY A 43 -8.84 -17.05 -11.07
CA GLY A 43 -10.03 -16.93 -10.24
C GLY A 43 -10.45 -18.26 -9.59
N SER A 44 -11.25 -18.15 -8.53
CA SER A 44 -11.86 -19.29 -7.84
C SER A 44 -13.12 -19.78 -8.56
N SER A 45 -13.29 -21.10 -8.66
CA SER A 45 -14.50 -21.73 -9.20
C SER A 45 -15.57 -22.03 -8.14
N LEU A 46 -15.32 -21.70 -6.87
CA LEU A 46 -16.20 -22.03 -5.75
C LEU A 46 -17.39 -21.07 -5.59
N GLY A 47 -17.56 -20.10 -6.49
CA GLY A 47 -18.69 -19.17 -6.48
C GLY A 47 -18.71 -18.20 -5.29
N LEU A 48 -17.55 -17.92 -4.70
CA LEU A 48 -17.42 -16.92 -3.63
C LEU A 48 -17.54 -15.49 -4.19
N ASP A 49 -17.93 -14.55 -3.33
CA ASP A 49 -17.95 -13.11 -3.64
C ASP A 49 -16.65 -12.46 -3.12
N PRO A 50 -15.70 -12.10 -4.01
CA PRO A 50 -14.42 -11.52 -3.59
C PRO A 50 -14.56 -10.16 -2.91
N GLU A 51 -15.59 -9.37 -3.25
CA GLU A 51 -15.84 -8.07 -2.66
C GLU A 51 -16.32 -8.20 -1.22
N ALA A 52 -17.22 -9.16 -0.96
CA ALA A 52 -17.64 -9.47 0.40
C ALA A 52 -16.46 -9.92 1.27
N VAL A 53 -15.58 -10.77 0.73
CA VAL A 53 -14.38 -11.21 1.47
C VAL A 53 -13.39 -10.07 1.67
N ALA A 54 -13.22 -9.17 0.69
CA ALA A 54 -12.37 -7.99 0.85
C ALA A 54 -12.85 -7.11 2.02
N ALA A 55 -14.16 -6.83 2.08
CA ALA A 55 -14.76 -6.08 3.17
C ALA A 55 -14.59 -6.77 4.53
N ASP A 56 -14.82 -8.09 4.61
CA ASP A 56 -14.64 -8.89 5.84
C ASP A 56 -13.19 -8.87 6.35
N LEU A 57 -12.21 -8.78 5.44
CA LEU A 57 -10.78 -8.72 5.75
C LEU A 57 -10.27 -7.28 5.98
N GLY A 58 -11.12 -6.26 5.80
CA GLY A 58 -10.76 -4.86 6.02
C GLY A 58 -10.01 -4.20 4.85
N PHE A 59 -10.06 -4.76 3.64
CA PHE A 59 -9.55 -4.10 2.45
C PHE A 59 -10.54 -3.04 1.97
N GLU A 60 -10.19 -1.77 2.17
CA GLU A 60 -11.08 -0.62 1.92
C GLU A 60 -11.39 -0.40 0.43
N ASN A 61 -10.50 -0.86 -0.46
CA ASN A 61 -10.62 -0.69 -1.91
C ASN A 61 -11.07 -1.96 -2.65
N GLY A 62 -11.68 -2.91 -1.93
CA GLY A 62 -12.34 -4.07 -2.53
C GLY A 62 -11.38 -5.15 -3.02
N SER A 63 -11.78 -5.90 -4.05
CA SER A 63 -10.97 -6.99 -4.62
C SER A 63 -10.17 -6.58 -5.86
N VAL A 64 -9.08 -7.29 -6.13
CA VAL A 64 -8.28 -7.08 -7.35
C VAL A 64 -9.12 -7.31 -8.62
N ALA A 65 -8.98 -6.43 -9.60
CA ALA A 65 -9.71 -6.53 -10.86
C ALA A 65 -9.20 -7.66 -11.79
N ASN A 66 -8.01 -8.20 -11.52
CA ASN A 66 -7.39 -9.24 -12.33
C ASN A 66 -6.68 -10.27 -11.44
N SER A 67 -7.05 -11.54 -11.58
CA SER A 67 -6.54 -12.64 -10.75
C SER A 67 -5.09 -13.03 -11.05
N ILE A 68 -4.60 -12.84 -12.28
CA ILE A 68 -3.19 -13.04 -12.61
C ILE A 68 -2.35 -11.95 -11.96
N ASP A 69 -2.79 -10.70 -12.06
CA ASP A 69 -2.11 -9.58 -11.41
C ASP A 69 -2.07 -9.77 -9.89
N GLY A 70 -3.23 -9.99 -9.25
CA GLY A 70 -3.31 -10.16 -7.80
C GLY A 70 -2.53 -11.34 -7.22
N THR A 71 -2.17 -12.34 -8.04
CA THR A 71 -1.31 -13.45 -7.60
C THR A 71 0.18 -13.22 -7.91
N ALA A 72 0.51 -12.43 -8.94
CA ALA A 72 1.85 -12.27 -9.46
C ALA A 72 2.54 -10.95 -9.07
N SER A 73 1.82 -9.83 -8.94
CA SER A 73 2.40 -8.52 -8.68
C SER A 73 2.94 -8.39 -7.25
N ARG A 74 4.05 -7.68 -7.09
CA ARG A 74 4.73 -7.43 -5.80
C ARG A 74 5.20 -5.98 -5.68
N ASP A 75 4.63 -5.10 -6.49
CA ASP A 75 4.87 -3.66 -6.47
C ASP A 75 4.58 -3.05 -5.09
N PHE A 76 3.57 -3.53 -4.36
CA PHE A 76 3.33 -3.12 -2.98
C PHE A 76 4.54 -3.38 -2.05
N VAL A 77 5.25 -4.51 -2.20
CA VAL A 77 6.47 -4.80 -1.43
C VAL A 77 7.63 -3.92 -1.89
N ALA A 78 7.78 -3.73 -3.19
CA ALA A 78 8.83 -2.89 -3.76
C ALA A 78 8.68 -1.42 -3.35
N GLU A 79 7.44 -0.91 -3.35
CA GLU A 79 7.12 0.44 -2.89
C GLU A 79 7.36 0.59 -1.39
N PHE A 80 6.92 -0.39 -0.58
CA PHE A 80 7.20 -0.38 0.86
C PHE A 80 8.71 -0.31 1.14
N ALA A 81 9.50 -1.15 0.47
CA ALA A 81 10.95 -1.18 0.61
C ALA A 81 11.66 0.07 0.08
N PHE A 82 11.00 0.87 -0.77
CA PHE A 82 11.52 2.19 -1.18
C PHE A 82 11.21 3.26 -0.12
N ILE A 83 10.08 3.15 0.58
CA ILE A 83 9.65 4.12 1.58
C ILE A 83 10.40 3.95 2.91
N THR A 84 10.67 2.69 3.32
CA THR A 84 11.32 2.35 4.60
C THR A 84 12.80 2.04 4.45
#